data_AF-A0A920MQH7-F1
#
_entry.id   AF-A0A920MQH7-F1
#
_cell.length_a   1.000
_cell.length_b   1.000
_cell.length_c   1.000
_cell.angle_alpha   90.00
_cell.angle_beta   90.00
_cell.angle_gamma   90.00
#
_symmetry.space_group_name_H-M   'P 1'
#
loop_
_entity.id
_entity.type
_entity.pdbx_description
1 polymer ?
#
loop_
_entity_poly.entity_id
_entity_poly.type
_entity_poly.pdbx_seq_one_letter_code
_entity_poly.pdbx_strand_id
1 'polypeptide(L)'
;MNLNKHTIQIHQKIKLKKIICCRFLDMKRFVFIISFYYALLPAQPKEGIEFKVHTISGFVIDSSNSEPMMDVDVDIYTGNNILKHSTITDEFGFYTKNIIGYLWKPKIKFSYHNYRSKKFRLDPATLDSAENIAVNAYIVPLPLDERIPDLERGNLINRAETFFIKGNVFYYLVGQGHADRIIIETAEAIETEPGFIVIKVNDETYDVTRCYIPQEGQYENLSFILKSLLSEPLFENSNNPIFLPQDMLRPSIIYGSVFNVSSGEPVMGAEIILDEPYKRRISDENGKFAFQVDQPGNYHITMNPPPGYRHFNIAVPEILIKYGRGGWFKSNFYVRP
;
A
#
# COMPACT_ATOMS: atom_id res chain seq x y z
N MET A 1 -89.48 54.16 -48.22
CA MET A 1 -88.21 54.65 -47.67
C MET A 1 -87.78 53.70 -46.55
N ASN A 2 -86.63 53.04 -46.73
CA ASN A 2 -85.72 52.42 -45.76
C ASN A 2 -86.24 52.03 -44.36
N LEU A 3 -86.23 50.75 -43.95
CA LEU A 3 -85.11 49.82 -43.62
C LEU A 3 -85.02 49.60 -42.09
N ASN A 4 -84.78 48.33 -41.73
CA ASN A 4 -84.17 47.79 -40.51
C ASN A 4 -85.05 47.33 -39.34
N LYS A 5 -84.96 46.02 -39.05
CA LYS A 5 -84.14 45.44 -37.95
C LYS A 5 -84.34 43.92 -37.92
N HIS A 6 -83.41 43.10 -38.45
CA HIS A 6 -82.31 42.46 -37.71
C HIS A 6 -82.35 42.60 -36.18
N THR A 7 -82.48 41.46 -35.48
CA THR A 7 -81.69 40.96 -34.33
C THR A 7 -82.52 39.83 -33.69
N ILE A 8 -81.92 38.89 -32.95
CA ILE A 8 -82.58 37.81 -32.17
C ILE A 8 -82.85 36.47 -32.92
N GLN A 9 -81.86 35.95 -33.67
CA GLN A 9 -81.77 34.49 -33.89
C GLN A 9 -80.40 33.88 -33.56
N ILE A 10 -79.43 34.70 -33.13
CA ILE A 10 -78.06 34.25 -32.81
C ILE A 10 -77.92 33.75 -31.36
N HIS A 11 -78.84 34.12 -30.46
CA HIS A 11 -78.63 33.91 -29.02
C HIS A 11 -78.90 32.47 -28.55
N GLN A 12 -79.78 31.70 -29.19
CA GLN A 12 -80.11 30.34 -28.75
C GLN A 12 -79.10 29.28 -29.19
N LYS A 13 -78.42 29.44 -30.34
CA LYS A 13 -77.39 28.48 -30.80
C LYS A 13 -76.10 28.53 -29.98
N ILE A 14 -75.77 29.68 -29.38
CA ILE A 14 -74.56 29.85 -28.57
C ILE A 14 -74.69 29.14 -27.21
N LYS A 15 -75.90 29.11 -26.62
CA LYS A 15 -76.12 28.51 -25.29
C LYS A 15 -75.97 26.98 -25.31
N LEU A 16 -76.44 26.28 -26.35
CA LEU A 16 -76.29 24.82 -26.45
C LEU A 16 -74.84 24.39 -26.71
N LYS A 17 -74.08 25.14 -27.53
CA LYS A 17 -72.68 24.81 -27.85
C LYS A 17 -71.76 24.97 -26.64
N LYS A 18 -72.08 25.89 -25.72
CA LYS A 18 -71.30 26.13 -24.49
C LYS A 18 -71.45 25.02 -23.44
N ILE A 19 -72.65 24.43 -23.30
CA ILE A 19 -72.91 23.37 -22.31
C ILE A 19 -72.23 22.05 -22.68
N ILE A 20 -72.20 21.70 -23.97
CA ILE A 20 -71.52 20.48 -24.44
C ILE A 20 -70.00 20.63 -24.36
N CYS A 21 -69.46 21.84 -24.62
CA CYS A 21 -68.02 22.10 -24.54
C CYS A 21 -67.49 22.03 -23.09
N CYS A 22 -68.22 22.54 -22.11
CA CYS A 22 -67.78 22.50 -20.71
C CYS A 22 -67.73 21.08 -20.13
N ARG A 23 -68.70 20.20 -20.43
CA ARG A 23 -68.67 18.80 -19.96
C ARG A 23 -67.53 17.98 -20.60
N PHE A 24 -67.17 18.27 -21.84
CA PHE A 24 -66.07 17.58 -22.52
C PHE A 24 -64.68 18.00 -22.02
N LEU A 25 -64.52 19.26 -21.57
CA LEU A 25 -63.29 19.77 -20.99
C LEU A 25 -63.02 19.20 -19.60
N ASP A 26 -64.04 19.06 -18.75
CA ASP A 26 -63.89 18.46 -17.43
C ASP A 26 -63.65 16.94 -17.50
N MET A 27 -64.28 16.23 -18.42
CA MET A 27 -64.05 14.79 -18.61
C MET A 27 -62.64 14.51 -19.15
N LYS A 28 -62.10 15.37 -20.04
CA LYS A 28 -60.70 15.26 -20.49
C LYS A 28 -59.71 15.56 -19.38
N ARG A 29 -59.98 16.53 -18.50
CA ARG A 29 -59.14 16.80 -17.32
C ARG A 29 -59.16 15.64 -16.33
N PHE A 30 -60.32 15.05 -16.05
CA PHE A 30 -60.42 13.87 -15.18
C PHE A 30 -59.71 12.66 -15.77
N VAL A 31 -59.87 12.39 -17.06
CA VAL A 31 -59.15 11.29 -17.74
C VAL A 31 -57.64 11.55 -17.77
N PHE A 32 -57.19 12.80 -17.96
CA PHE A 32 -55.77 13.16 -17.86
C PHE A 32 -55.23 13.01 -16.44
N ILE A 33 -55.99 13.38 -15.41
CA ILE A 33 -55.58 13.24 -14.02
C ILE A 33 -55.50 11.75 -13.66
N ILE A 34 -56.51 10.97 -14.03
CA ILE A 34 -56.53 9.51 -13.80
C ILE A 34 -55.39 8.83 -14.59
N SER A 35 -55.13 9.20 -15.84
CA SER A 35 -53.99 8.66 -16.60
C SER A 35 -52.63 9.08 -16.03
N PHE A 36 -52.53 10.29 -15.47
CA PHE A 36 -51.33 10.75 -14.75
C PHE A 36 -51.11 9.95 -13.46
N TYR A 37 -52.18 9.63 -12.71
CA TYR A 37 -52.10 8.73 -11.55
C TYR A 37 -51.75 7.28 -11.95
N TYR A 38 -52.31 6.77 -13.05
CA TYR A 38 -51.94 5.44 -13.59
C TYR A 38 -50.50 5.38 -14.12
N ALA A 39 -49.94 6.50 -14.59
CA ALA A 39 -48.54 6.60 -15.01
C ALA A 39 -47.57 6.82 -13.84
N LEU A 40 -48.02 7.41 -12.73
CA LEU A 40 -47.24 7.58 -11.50
C LEU A 40 -47.09 6.28 -10.69
N LEU A 41 -48.07 5.37 -10.75
CA LEU A 41 -48.02 4.08 -10.06
C LEU A 41 -46.83 3.18 -10.49
N PRO A 42 -46.50 3.02 -11.79
CA PRO A 42 -45.29 2.31 -12.23
C PRO A 42 -44.02 3.16 -12.21
N ALA A 43 -44.13 4.47 -11.93
CA ALA A 43 -43.00 5.40 -11.83
C ALA A 43 -42.51 5.60 -10.39
N GLN A 44 -43.00 4.82 -9.43
CA GLN A 44 -42.30 4.66 -8.15
C GLN A 44 -40.94 3.97 -8.43
N PRO A 45 -39.84 4.46 -7.84
CA PRO A 45 -38.56 3.77 -7.97
C PRO A 45 -38.74 2.32 -7.51
N LYS A 46 -38.47 1.35 -8.39
CA LYS A 46 -38.35 -0.06 -8.00
C LYS A 46 -37.20 -0.13 -6.99
N GLU A 47 -37.55 -0.13 -5.70
CA GLU A 47 -36.70 -0.37 -4.52
C GLU A 47 -35.24 0.07 -4.64
N GLY A 48 -34.90 1.17 -3.98
CA GLY A 48 -33.50 1.51 -3.71
C GLY A 48 -32.87 0.42 -2.85
N ILE A 49 -31.95 -0.38 -3.39
CA ILE A 49 -31.24 -1.41 -2.62
C ILE A 49 -29.96 -0.79 -2.05
N GLU A 50 -30.12 0.34 -1.35
CA GLU A 50 -29.15 0.82 -0.37
C GLU A 50 -29.65 0.39 1.00
N PHE A 51 -28.84 -0.36 1.75
CA PHE A 51 -29.18 -0.73 3.11
C PHE A 51 -27.99 -0.49 4.03
N LYS A 52 -28.32 -0.22 5.29
CA LYS A 52 -27.31 0.07 6.31
C LYS A 52 -26.71 -1.23 6.81
N VAL A 53 -25.39 -1.26 6.88
CA VAL A 53 -24.62 -2.38 7.40
C VAL A 53 -23.69 -1.85 8.48
N HIS A 54 -23.77 -2.41 9.69
CA HIS A 54 -22.84 -2.10 10.78
C HIS A 54 -21.61 -2.98 10.68
N THR A 55 -21.80 -4.29 10.68
CA THR A 55 -20.71 -5.27 10.74
C THR A 55 -20.97 -6.42 9.80
N ILE A 56 -19.93 -6.88 9.11
CA ILE A 56 -19.92 -8.14 8.38
C ILE A 56 -18.95 -9.08 9.05
N SER A 57 -19.35 -10.32 9.30
CA SER A 57 -18.47 -11.34 9.86
C SER A 57 -18.76 -12.72 9.30
N GLY A 58 -17.89 -13.68 9.56
CA GLY A 58 -18.13 -15.08 9.20
C GLY A 58 -16.87 -15.91 9.19
N PHE A 59 -16.99 -17.14 8.69
CA PHE A 59 -15.89 -18.09 8.56
C PHE A 59 -15.64 -18.44 7.09
N VAL A 60 -14.36 -18.61 6.74
CA VAL A 60 -13.93 -19.18 5.47
C VAL A 60 -13.31 -20.54 5.71
N ILE A 61 -13.79 -21.53 4.96
CA ILE A 61 -13.40 -22.93 5.10
C ILE A 61 -12.96 -23.46 3.73
N ASP A 62 -11.91 -24.28 3.72
CA ASP A 62 -11.49 -25.00 2.52
C ASP A 62 -12.48 -26.14 2.26
N SER A 63 -13.10 -26.12 1.07
CA SER A 63 -14.09 -27.13 0.68
C SER A 63 -13.55 -28.57 0.56
N SER A 64 -12.23 -28.75 0.43
CA SER A 64 -11.61 -30.04 0.17
C SER A 64 -11.30 -30.84 1.44
N ASN A 65 -10.88 -30.16 2.51
CA ASN A 65 -10.51 -30.77 3.79
C ASN A 65 -11.38 -30.29 4.96
N SER A 66 -12.28 -29.32 4.75
CA SER A 66 -13.13 -28.69 5.78
C SER A 66 -12.35 -27.97 6.88
N GLU A 67 -11.10 -27.57 6.63
CA GLU A 67 -10.28 -26.81 7.57
C GLU A 67 -10.54 -25.29 7.44
N PRO A 68 -10.46 -24.54 8.56
CA PRO A 68 -10.53 -23.08 8.51
C PRO A 68 -9.35 -22.50 7.72
N MET A 69 -9.60 -21.41 6.98
CA MET A 69 -8.60 -20.79 6.11
C MET A 69 -8.18 -19.41 6.60
N MET A 70 -6.91 -19.29 6.98
CA MET A 70 -6.24 -18.03 7.34
C MET A 70 -5.82 -17.23 6.10
N ASP A 71 -5.69 -15.90 6.24
CA ASP A 71 -5.18 -14.97 5.24
C ASP A 71 -6.00 -14.89 3.94
N VAL A 72 -7.27 -15.30 3.96
CA VAL A 72 -8.18 -15.13 2.82
C VAL A 72 -8.58 -13.67 2.72
N ASP A 73 -8.36 -13.06 1.56
CA ASP A 73 -8.82 -11.71 1.26
C ASP A 73 -10.35 -11.68 1.18
N VAL A 74 -10.96 -10.86 2.05
CA VAL A 74 -12.40 -10.63 2.11
C VAL A 74 -12.69 -9.19 1.73
N ASP A 75 -13.11 -9.01 0.48
CA ASP A 75 -13.37 -7.71 -0.12
C ASP A 75 -14.87 -7.43 -0.25
N ILE A 76 -15.28 -6.22 0.11
CA ILE A 76 -16.66 -5.74 0.01
C ILE A 76 -16.72 -4.64 -1.05
N TYR A 77 -17.51 -4.88 -2.08
CA TYR A 77 -17.73 -4.01 -3.22
C TYR A 77 -19.15 -3.44 -3.22
N THR A 78 -19.33 -2.24 -3.76
CA THR A 78 -20.65 -1.72 -4.15
C THR A 78 -21.19 -2.40 -5.41
N GLY A 79 -22.45 -2.12 -5.75
CA GLY A 79 -23.10 -2.64 -6.96
C GLY A 79 -22.34 -2.33 -8.26
N ASN A 80 -21.65 -1.18 -8.32
CA ASN A 80 -20.80 -0.75 -9.44
C ASN A 80 -19.35 -1.26 -9.32
N ASN A 81 -19.10 -2.27 -8.49
CA ASN A 81 -17.81 -2.93 -8.27
C ASN A 81 -16.70 -2.00 -7.76
N ILE A 82 -17.04 -0.92 -7.04
CA ILE A 82 -16.04 -0.12 -6.31
C ILE A 82 -15.75 -0.82 -4.99
N LEU A 83 -14.48 -1.11 -4.72
CA LEU A 83 -14.04 -1.64 -3.43
C LEU A 83 -14.30 -0.59 -2.34
N LYS A 84 -14.98 -0.99 -1.27
CA LYS A 84 -15.29 -0.12 -0.13
C LYS A 84 -14.50 -0.51 1.10
N HIS A 85 -14.44 -1.80 1.38
CA HIS A 85 -13.76 -2.32 2.55
C HIS A 85 -13.07 -3.62 2.18
N SER A 86 -11.98 -3.90 2.88
CA SER A 86 -11.24 -5.15 2.81
C SER A 86 -10.81 -5.57 4.21
N THR A 87 -10.68 -6.88 4.41
CA THR A 87 -10.14 -7.52 5.60
C THR A 87 -9.58 -8.89 5.22
N ILE A 88 -8.86 -9.51 6.13
CA ILE A 88 -8.33 -10.87 5.99
C ILE A 88 -8.89 -11.77 7.09
N THR A 89 -8.91 -13.07 6.87
CA THR A 89 -9.29 -14.07 7.89
C THR A 89 -8.12 -14.37 8.83
N ASP A 90 -8.44 -14.69 10.08
CA ASP A 90 -7.48 -15.09 11.11
C ASP A 90 -7.13 -16.59 11.06
N GLU A 91 -6.33 -17.06 12.03
CA GLU A 91 -5.88 -18.46 12.14
C GLU A 91 -7.02 -19.48 12.27
N PHE A 92 -8.20 -19.04 12.71
CA PHE A 92 -9.42 -19.86 12.81
C PHE A 92 -10.35 -19.67 11.61
N GLY A 93 -9.88 -19.00 10.56
CA GLY A 93 -10.64 -18.70 9.35
C GLY A 93 -11.77 -17.70 9.58
N PHE A 94 -11.81 -17.03 10.72
CA PHE A 94 -12.81 -16.04 11.07
C PHE A 94 -12.41 -14.67 10.54
N TYR A 95 -13.40 -13.88 10.13
CA TYR A 95 -13.20 -12.48 9.81
C TYR A 95 -14.33 -11.62 10.38
N THR A 96 -14.01 -10.36 10.65
CA THR A 96 -15.00 -9.35 11.03
C THR A 96 -14.59 -7.98 10.49
N LYS A 97 -15.55 -7.21 10.00
CA LYS A 97 -15.33 -5.86 9.49
C LYS A 97 -16.49 -4.94 9.80
N ASN A 98 -16.17 -3.83 10.47
CA ASN A 98 -17.09 -2.71 10.67
C ASN A 98 -17.19 -1.88 9.38
N ILE A 99 -18.41 -1.69 8.90
CA ILE A 99 -18.76 -1.01 7.63
C ILE A 99 -19.44 0.34 7.88
N ILE A 100 -20.14 0.49 9.02
CA ILE A 100 -20.86 1.70 9.49
C ILE A 100 -21.29 2.62 8.33
N GLY A 101 -22.33 2.25 7.60
CA GLY A 101 -22.86 3.09 6.52
C GLY A 101 -23.88 2.38 5.63
N TYR A 102 -24.37 3.10 4.63
CA TYR A 102 -25.28 2.57 3.61
C TYR A 102 -24.48 2.03 2.43
N LEU A 103 -24.80 0.81 2.00
CA LEU A 103 -24.18 0.18 0.85
C LEU A 103 -25.22 -0.11 -0.24
N TRP A 104 -24.95 0.36 -1.45
CA TRP A 104 -25.75 0.07 -2.63
C TRP A 104 -25.38 -1.28 -3.24
N LYS A 105 -26.34 -2.21 -3.29
CA LYS A 105 -26.22 -3.56 -3.87
C LYS A 105 -24.85 -4.22 -3.61
N PRO A 106 -24.43 -4.33 -2.34
CA PRO A 106 -23.08 -4.75 -2.03
C PRO A 106 -22.82 -6.21 -2.41
N LYS A 107 -21.56 -6.51 -2.68
CA LYS A 107 -21.07 -7.84 -3.03
C LYS A 107 -19.82 -8.11 -2.20
N ILE A 108 -19.74 -9.28 -1.61
CA ILE A 108 -18.55 -9.75 -0.90
C ILE A 108 -17.81 -10.75 -1.80
N LYS A 109 -16.49 -10.66 -1.85
CA LYS A 109 -15.62 -11.55 -2.61
C LYS A 109 -14.57 -12.13 -1.66
N PHE A 110 -14.37 -13.43 -1.76
CA PHE A 110 -13.32 -14.18 -1.10
C PHE A 110 -12.29 -14.57 -2.14
N SER A 111 -11.03 -14.21 -1.91
CA SER A 111 -9.90 -14.61 -2.77
C SER A 111 -8.74 -15.10 -1.93
N TYR A 112 -8.09 -16.15 -2.41
CA TYR A 112 -6.87 -16.67 -1.83
C TYR A 112 -6.00 -17.25 -2.94
N HIS A 113 -4.68 -17.20 -2.76
CA HIS A 113 -3.72 -17.75 -3.72
C HIS A 113 -3.98 -19.23 -3.95
N ASN A 114 -3.98 -19.68 -5.21
CA ASN A 114 -4.30 -21.06 -5.61
C ASN A 114 -5.74 -21.54 -5.33
N TYR A 115 -6.69 -20.64 -5.06
CA TYR A 115 -8.12 -20.99 -4.89
C TYR A 115 -9.02 -20.26 -5.89
N ARG A 116 -10.16 -20.88 -6.24
CA ARG A 116 -11.20 -20.24 -7.04
C ARG A 116 -11.86 -19.14 -6.20
N SER A 117 -11.75 -17.89 -6.67
CA SER A 117 -12.42 -16.76 -6.04
C SER A 117 -13.94 -16.99 -5.98
N LYS A 118 -14.54 -16.70 -4.83
CA LYS A 118 -15.99 -16.84 -4.62
C LYS A 118 -16.62 -15.49 -4.33
N LYS A 119 -17.78 -15.21 -4.92
CA LYS A 119 -18.45 -13.91 -4.79
C LYS A 119 -19.93 -14.09 -4.47
N PHE A 120 -20.41 -13.36 -3.48
CA PHE A 120 -21.82 -13.34 -3.10
C PHE A 120 -22.39 -11.93 -3.22
N ARG A 121 -23.67 -11.84 -3.58
CA ARG A 121 -24.44 -10.62 -3.42
C ARG A 121 -24.99 -10.59 -2.00
N LEU A 122 -24.90 -9.45 -1.34
CA LEU A 122 -25.48 -9.27 -0.02
C LEU A 122 -26.89 -8.70 -0.18
N ASP A 123 -27.83 -9.28 0.55
CA ASP A 123 -29.25 -8.95 0.48
C ASP A 123 -29.72 -8.36 1.82
N PRO A 124 -30.51 -7.27 1.84
CA PRO A 124 -31.09 -6.74 3.07
C PRO A 124 -31.80 -7.79 3.94
N ALA A 125 -32.38 -8.84 3.35
CA ALA A 125 -33.06 -9.91 4.08
C ALA A 125 -32.12 -10.76 4.96
N THR A 126 -30.81 -10.63 4.76
CA THR A 126 -29.78 -11.34 5.55
C THR A 126 -29.26 -10.52 6.75
N LEU A 127 -29.78 -9.30 6.95
CA LEU A 127 -29.47 -8.48 8.12
C LEU A 127 -30.16 -9.03 9.36
N ASP A 128 -29.45 -9.00 10.49
CA ASP A 128 -30.04 -9.19 11.81
C ASP A 128 -30.74 -7.89 12.29
N SER A 129 -31.35 -7.96 13.48
CA SER A 129 -32.03 -6.81 14.11
C SER A 129 -31.09 -5.66 14.48
N ALA A 130 -29.78 -5.88 14.48
CA ALA A 130 -28.74 -4.92 14.79
C ALA A 130 -27.99 -4.45 13.52
N GLU A 131 -28.51 -4.71 12.32
CA GLU A 131 -27.93 -4.33 11.04
C GLU A 131 -26.55 -4.98 10.76
N ASN A 132 -26.27 -6.14 11.36
CA ASN A 132 -25.10 -6.97 11.04
C ASN A 132 -25.48 -8.09 10.06
N ILE A 133 -24.45 -8.62 9.38
CA ILE A 133 -24.60 -9.72 8.43
C ILE A 133 -23.51 -10.75 8.65
N ALA A 134 -23.91 -12.02 8.70
CA ALA A 134 -23.00 -13.15 8.81
C ALA A 134 -22.90 -13.87 7.46
N VAL A 135 -21.71 -13.96 6.89
CA VAL A 135 -21.46 -14.63 5.59
C VAL A 135 -20.33 -15.64 5.72
N ASN A 136 -20.70 -16.91 5.68
CA ASN A 136 -19.74 -18.00 5.66
C ASN A 136 -19.44 -18.43 4.22
N ALA A 137 -18.21 -18.84 3.94
CA ALA A 137 -17.79 -19.24 2.60
C ALA A 137 -16.96 -20.52 2.60
N TYR A 138 -17.35 -21.47 1.75
CA TYR A 138 -16.47 -22.55 1.31
C TYR A 138 -15.78 -22.15 0.01
N ILE A 139 -14.45 -22.07 -0.02
CA ILE A 139 -13.68 -21.83 -1.25
C ILE A 139 -12.99 -23.10 -1.73
N VAL A 140 -12.87 -23.23 -3.04
CA VAL A 140 -12.41 -24.47 -3.69
C VAL A 140 -10.98 -24.26 -4.19
N PRO A 141 -10.02 -25.13 -3.83
CA PRO A 141 -8.67 -25.01 -4.35
C PRO A 141 -8.67 -25.27 -5.87
N LEU A 142 -7.75 -24.64 -6.59
CA LEU A 142 -7.56 -24.90 -8.01
C LEU A 142 -7.06 -26.34 -8.23
N PRO A 143 -7.34 -26.96 -9.39
CA PRO A 143 -6.65 -28.18 -9.83
C PRO A 143 -5.13 -28.00 -9.83
N LEU A 144 -4.37 -29.06 -9.56
CA LEU A 144 -2.89 -28.99 -9.42
C LEU A 144 -2.19 -28.39 -10.64
N ASP A 145 -2.72 -28.62 -11.84
CA ASP A 145 -2.23 -28.11 -13.12
C ASP A 145 -2.54 -26.62 -13.37
N GLU A 146 -3.53 -26.05 -12.65
CA GLU A 146 -3.88 -24.63 -12.67
C GLU A 146 -3.19 -23.85 -11.54
N ARG A 147 -2.57 -24.53 -10.57
CA ARG A 147 -1.91 -23.88 -9.43
C ARG A 147 -0.59 -23.25 -9.87
N ILE A 148 -0.36 -22.03 -9.40
CA ILE A 148 0.96 -21.43 -9.46
C ILE A 148 1.77 -22.09 -8.34
N PRO A 149 2.92 -22.72 -8.64
CA PRO A 149 3.75 -23.30 -7.61
C PRO A 149 4.08 -22.22 -6.59
N ASP A 150 3.90 -22.54 -5.31
CA ASP A 150 4.32 -21.64 -4.26
C ASP A 150 5.82 -21.41 -4.46
N LEU A 151 6.23 -20.14 -4.49
CA LEU A 151 7.63 -19.80 -4.40
C LEU A 151 8.10 -20.44 -3.09
N GLU A 152 9.03 -21.39 -3.16
CA GLU A 152 9.60 -22.00 -1.96
C GLU A 152 9.98 -20.85 -1.02
N ARG A 153 9.41 -20.85 0.20
CA ARG A 153 9.90 -19.93 1.23
C ARG A 153 11.41 -20.14 1.24
N GLY A 154 12.18 -19.07 0.97
CA GLY A 154 13.62 -19.15 1.05
C GLY A 154 13.98 -19.80 2.37
N ASN A 155 14.83 -20.84 2.32
CA ASN A 155 15.32 -21.49 3.53
C ASN A 155 15.95 -20.41 4.45
N LEU A 156 16.00 -20.69 5.75
CA LEU A 156 16.50 -19.75 6.77
C LEU A 156 17.87 -19.16 6.37
N ILE A 157 18.73 -20.01 5.77
CA ILE A 157 20.05 -19.67 5.22
C ILE A 157 19.94 -18.61 4.12
N ASN A 158 19.25 -18.90 3.01
CA ASN A 158 19.11 -18.02 1.86
C ASN A 158 18.51 -16.68 2.28
N ARG A 159 17.49 -16.70 3.16
CA ARG A 159 16.87 -15.45 3.63
C ARG A 159 17.83 -14.64 4.49
N ALA A 160 18.57 -15.27 5.40
CA ALA A 160 19.56 -14.57 6.21
C ALA A 160 20.65 -13.93 5.33
N GLU A 161 21.15 -14.65 4.32
CA GLU A 161 22.18 -14.15 3.38
C GLU A 161 21.72 -12.93 2.57
N THR A 162 20.43 -12.81 2.24
CA THR A 162 19.92 -11.64 1.49
C THR A 162 20.22 -10.30 2.17
N PHE A 163 20.41 -10.30 3.49
CA PHE A 163 20.70 -9.09 4.25
C PHE A 163 22.19 -8.73 4.24
N PHE A 164 23.08 -9.66 3.87
CA PHE A 164 24.53 -9.47 3.88
C PHE A 164 25.08 -9.23 2.47
N ILE A 165 24.74 -8.08 1.90
CA ILE A 165 25.19 -7.70 0.57
C ILE A 165 26.64 -7.22 0.62
N LYS A 166 27.50 -7.81 -0.23
CA LYS A 166 28.90 -7.38 -0.38
C LYS A 166 29.01 -5.86 -0.64
N GLY A 167 29.86 -5.19 0.13
CA GLY A 167 30.07 -3.74 0.11
C GLY A 167 29.19 -2.96 1.07
N ASN A 168 28.14 -3.57 1.64
CA ASN A 168 27.32 -2.96 2.68
C ASN A 168 27.94 -3.13 4.07
N VAL A 169 27.28 -2.57 5.07
CA VAL A 169 27.68 -2.69 6.48
C VAL A 169 26.55 -3.26 7.32
N PHE A 170 26.93 -3.95 8.38
CA PHE A 170 26.05 -4.30 9.49
C PHE A 170 26.73 -3.93 10.81
N TYR A 171 25.97 -3.93 11.90
CA TYR A 171 26.52 -3.72 13.25
C TYR A 171 26.45 -5.00 14.07
N TYR A 172 27.51 -5.27 14.83
CA TYR A 172 27.55 -6.37 15.79
C TYR A 172 27.58 -5.82 17.21
N LEU A 173 26.63 -6.21 18.05
CA LEU A 173 26.54 -5.78 19.43
C LEU A 173 27.53 -6.55 20.31
N VAL A 174 28.55 -5.85 20.80
CA VAL A 174 29.61 -6.45 21.64
C VAL A 174 29.22 -6.37 23.14
N GLY A 175 28.43 -5.37 23.53
CA GLY A 175 27.94 -5.20 24.89
C GLY A 175 26.88 -4.10 25.04
N GLN A 176 26.46 -3.81 26.28
CA GLN A 176 25.34 -2.92 26.63
C GLN A 176 25.47 -1.43 26.20
N GLY A 177 26.55 -1.06 25.53
CA GLY A 177 26.85 0.33 25.14
C GLY A 177 27.63 0.48 23.84
N HIS A 178 27.95 -0.63 23.17
CA HIS A 178 28.93 -0.62 22.11
C HIS A 178 28.60 -1.65 21.03
N ALA A 179 28.64 -1.18 19.78
CA ALA A 179 28.50 -2.01 18.61
C ALA A 179 29.61 -1.71 17.59
N ASP A 180 30.17 -2.76 17.05
CA ASP A 180 31.16 -2.67 15.98
C ASP A 180 30.47 -2.58 14.63
N ARG A 181 31.03 -1.75 13.74
CA ARG A 181 30.55 -1.62 12.36
C ARG A 181 31.45 -2.46 11.45
N ILE A 182 30.88 -3.47 10.82
CA ILE A 182 31.59 -4.40 9.95
C ILE A 182 31.21 -4.12 8.50
N ILE A 183 32.20 -4.05 7.61
CA ILE A 183 32.01 -3.96 6.16
C ILE A 183 32.00 -5.37 5.61
N ILE A 184 30.99 -5.70 4.81
CA ILE A 184 30.78 -7.05 4.29
C ILE A 184 31.60 -7.24 3.01
N GLU A 185 32.60 -8.11 3.04
CA GLU A 185 33.36 -8.51 1.83
C GLU A 185 32.90 -9.88 1.32
N THR A 186 32.62 -10.79 2.25
CA THR A 186 32.05 -12.13 2.04
C THR A 186 31.05 -12.42 3.15
N ALA A 187 29.98 -13.16 2.85
CA ALA A 187 29.01 -13.58 3.85
C ALA A 187 28.43 -14.95 3.48
N GLU A 188 28.26 -15.80 4.48
CA GLU A 188 27.67 -17.13 4.38
C GLU A 188 26.89 -17.43 5.66
N ALA A 189 25.66 -17.93 5.52
CA ALA A 189 24.88 -18.38 6.67
C ALA A 189 25.12 -19.88 6.89
N ILE A 190 25.47 -20.25 8.12
CA ILE A 190 25.77 -21.64 8.48
C ILE A 190 24.72 -22.09 9.50
N GLU A 191 23.97 -23.13 9.15
CA GLU A 191 23.09 -23.80 10.10
C GLU A 191 23.92 -24.71 11.01
N THR A 192 23.85 -24.45 12.31
CA THR A 192 24.61 -25.19 13.33
C THR A 192 23.80 -26.33 13.91
N GLU A 193 22.52 -26.08 14.13
CA GLU A 193 21.49 -27.03 14.58
C GLU A 193 20.18 -26.68 13.85
N PRO A 194 19.20 -27.61 13.74
CA PRO A 194 17.95 -27.34 13.05
C PRO A 194 17.26 -26.06 13.57
N GLY A 195 17.14 -25.04 12.72
CA GLY A 195 16.54 -23.75 13.08
C GLY A 195 17.46 -22.76 13.79
N PHE A 196 18.76 -23.06 13.93
CA PHE A 196 19.78 -22.18 14.50
C PHE A 196 20.87 -21.88 13.47
N ILE A 197 21.04 -20.60 13.17
CA ILE A 197 22.06 -20.14 12.23
C ILE A 197 23.05 -19.19 12.89
N VAL A 198 24.29 -19.25 12.40
CA VAL A 198 25.31 -18.23 12.60
C VAL A 198 25.67 -17.64 11.24
N ILE A 199 26.14 -16.39 11.23
CA ILE A 199 26.61 -15.76 9.98
C ILE A 199 28.12 -15.68 10.02
N LYS A 200 28.77 -16.26 9.01
CA LYS A 200 30.19 -16.07 8.77
C LYS A 200 30.37 -14.86 7.85
N VAL A 201 30.99 -13.79 8.33
CA VAL A 201 31.35 -12.59 7.53
C VAL A 201 32.84 -12.36 7.60
N ASN A 202 33.52 -12.19 6.46
CA ASN A 202 34.97 -11.93 6.39
C ASN A 202 35.81 -12.94 7.19
N ASP A 203 35.48 -14.22 7.09
CA ASP A 203 36.11 -15.30 7.85
C ASP A 203 35.90 -15.33 9.38
N GLU A 204 35.09 -14.42 9.92
CA GLU A 204 34.67 -14.43 11.33
C GLU A 204 33.21 -14.87 11.49
N THR A 205 32.89 -15.59 12.57
CA THR A 205 31.54 -16.08 12.84
C THR A 205 30.83 -15.18 13.86
N TYR A 206 29.61 -14.79 13.53
CA TYR A 206 28.78 -13.88 14.32
C TYR A 206 27.46 -14.54 14.71
N ASP A 207 27.08 -14.31 15.97
CA ASP A 207 25.78 -14.69 16.52
C ASP A 207 24.68 -13.76 15.98
N VAL A 208 23.66 -14.34 15.36
CA VAL A 208 22.52 -13.64 14.76
C VAL A 208 21.72 -12.80 15.76
N THR A 209 21.72 -13.15 17.05
CA THR A 209 21.03 -12.40 18.09
C THR A 209 21.71 -11.07 18.40
N ARG A 210 22.93 -10.85 17.90
CA ARG A 210 23.73 -9.64 18.08
C ARG A 210 23.99 -8.90 16.77
N CYS A 211 23.53 -9.46 15.65
CA CYS A 211 23.65 -8.85 14.33
C CYS A 211 22.50 -7.87 14.09
N TYR A 212 22.84 -6.63 13.76
CA TYR A 212 21.90 -5.59 13.41
C TYR A 212 22.11 -5.13 11.98
N ILE A 213 21.06 -5.24 11.17
CA ILE A 213 21.08 -4.97 9.73
C ILE A 213 20.22 -3.77 9.37
N PRO A 214 20.56 -3.02 8.30
CA PRO A 214 19.81 -1.83 7.94
C PRO A 214 18.40 -2.18 7.45
N GLN A 215 17.36 -1.62 8.11
CA GLN A 215 15.94 -1.73 7.75
C GLN A 215 15.28 -0.35 7.83
N GLU A 216 14.77 0.15 6.71
CA GLU A 216 14.09 1.46 6.58
C GLU A 216 14.84 2.66 7.19
N GLY A 217 16.18 2.59 7.31
CA GLY A 217 17.02 3.64 7.88
C GLY A 217 17.37 3.46 9.37
N GLN A 218 16.84 2.44 10.01
CA GLN A 218 17.27 1.96 11.34
C GLN A 218 18.08 0.68 11.19
N TYR A 219 18.68 0.23 12.29
CA TYR A 219 19.40 -1.04 12.35
C TYR A 219 18.61 -2.00 13.24
N GLU A 220 18.01 -3.02 12.64
CA GLU A 220 17.11 -3.97 13.30
C GLU A 220 17.81 -5.32 13.49
N ASN A 221 17.48 -6.00 14.57
CA ASN A 221 18.09 -7.27 14.95
C ASN A 221 17.70 -8.40 13.97
N LEU A 222 18.69 -9.11 13.46
CA LEU A 222 18.50 -10.17 12.48
C LEU A 222 17.64 -11.33 13.01
N SER A 223 17.87 -11.77 14.26
CA SER A 223 17.09 -12.86 14.85
C SER A 223 15.61 -12.49 15.03
N PHE A 224 15.30 -11.22 15.29
CA PHE A 224 13.92 -10.74 15.34
C PHE A 224 13.26 -10.73 13.97
N ILE A 225 13.98 -10.32 12.92
CA ILE A 225 13.50 -10.34 11.53
C ILE A 225 13.22 -11.76 11.06
N LEU A 226 14.05 -12.72 11.47
CA LEU A 226 13.95 -14.13 11.10
C LEU A 226 13.04 -14.95 12.03
N LYS A 227 12.41 -14.36 13.04
CA LYS A 227 11.66 -15.08 14.09
C LYS A 227 10.61 -16.07 13.58
N SER A 228 9.98 -15.81 12.43
CA SER A 228 8.97 -16.70 11.84
C SER A 228 9.54 -17.93 11.14
N LEU A 229 10.87 -17.96 10.96
CA LEU A 229 11.62 -19.05 10.34
C LEU A 229 12.52 -19.78 11.34
N LEU A 230 12.66 -19.25 12.56
CA LEU A 230 13.42 -19.88 13.64
C LEU A 230 12.52 -20.86 14.39
N SER A 231 13.08 -22.02 14.76
CA SER A 231 12.35 -23.03 15.54
C SER A 231 12.18 -22.64 17.02
N GLU A 232 13.05 -21.75 17.50
CA GLU A 232 13.00 -21.21 18.86
C GLU A 232 13.02 -19.67 18.86
N PRO A 233 12.41 -19.03 19.87
CA PRO A 233 12.42 -17.59 20.06
C PRO A 233 13.78 -17.09 20.57
N LEU A 234 14.80 -17.20 19.71
CA LEU A 234 16.19 -16.83 20.00
C LEU A 234 16.32 -15.38 20.46
N PHE A 235 15.54 -14.49 19.86
CA PHE A 235 15.58 -13.07 20.15
C PHE A 235 15.05 -12.77 21.55
N GLU A 236 13.90 -13.34 21.92
CA GLU A 236 13.23 -13.14 23.21
C GLU A 236 14.12 -13.56 24.38
N ASN A 237 14.95 -14.59 24.19
CA ASN A 237 15.90 -15.06 25.19
C ASN A 237 17.16 -14.17 25.32
N SER A 238 17.44 -13.32 24.34
CA SER A 238 18.68 -12.55 24.26
C SER A 238 18.70 -11.28 25.13
N ASN A 239 17.53 -10.74 25.49
CA ASN A 239 17.37 -9.41 26.10
C ASN A 239 18.00 -8.24 25.31
N ASN A 240 18.29 -8.45 24.02
CA ASN A 240 18.83 -7.41 23.15
C ASN A 240 17.72 -6.48 22.64
N PRO A 241 18.01 -5.20 22.36
CA PRO A 241 17.01 -4.30 21.80
C PRO A 241 16.64 -4.71 20.36
N ILE A 242 15.38 -4.49 19.95
CA ILE A 242 14.94 -4.78 18.57
C ILE A 242 15.71 -3.90 17.57
N PHE A 243 15.84 -2.62 17.88
CA PHE A 243 16.60 -1.65 17.10
C PHE A 243 17.84 -1.19 17.85
N LEU A 244 18.97 -1.10 17.16
CA LEU A 244 20.20 -0.58 17.74
C LEU A 244 20.06 0.93 18.04
N PRO A 245 20.38 1.38 19.26
CA PRO A 245 20.35 2.79 19.62
C PRO A 245 21.26 3.66 18.74
N GLN A 246 20.81 4.87 18.39
CA GLN A 246 21.53 5.75 17.46
C GLN A 246 22.90 6.21 17.98
N ASP A 247 23.05 6.37 19.28
CA ASP A 247 24.31 6.74 19.94
C ASP A 247 25.42 5.70 19.72
N MET A 248 25.05 4.44 19.53
CA MET A 248 25.98 3.35 19.18
C MET A 248 26.34 3.32 17.69
N LEU A 249 25.56 3.99 16.83
CA LEU A 249 25.82 4.04 15.39
C LEU A 249 26.91 5.07 15.07
N ARG A 250 27.75 4.75 14.09
CA ARG A 250 28.70 5.69 13.49
C ARG A 250 27.93 6.79 12.74
N PRO A 251 28.50 8.00 12.58
CA PRO A 251 27.92 9.03 11.72
C PRO A 251 27.56 8.51 10.33
N SER A 252 26.45 8.98 9.80
CA SER A 252 26.05 8.70 8.42
C SER A 252 27.06 9.27 7.44
N ILE A 253 27.20 8.64 6.28
CA ILE A 253 28.14 9.04 5.23
C ILE A 253 27.37 9.48 4.00
N ILE A 254 27.62 10.70 3.55
CA ILE A 254 27.22 11.15 2.22
C ILE A 254 28.43 11.02 1.30
N TYR A 255 28.33 10.24 0.24
CA TYR A 255 29.45 9.92 -0.64
C TYR A 255 29.06 9.97 -2.09
N GLY A 256 30.04 9.98 -2.98
CA GLY A 256 29.79 9.88 -4.40
C GLY A 256 31.03 10.05 -5.24
N SER A 257 30.80 10.25 -6.53
CA SER A 257 31.88 10.48 -7.48
C SER A 257 31.53 11.54 -8.51
N VAL A 258 32.54 12.19 -9.07
CA VAL A 258 32.43 13.18 -10.13
C VAL A 258 32.87 12.56 -11.45
N PHE A 259 32.03 12.66 -12.48
CA PHE A 259 32.28 12.03 -13.78
C PHE A 259 32.27 13.04 -14.93
N ASN A 260 33.11 12.80 -15.93
CA ASN A 260 33.01 13.45 -17.23
C ASN A 260 31.83 12.83 -18.00
N VAL A 261 30.84 13.65 -18.38
CA VAL A 261 29.64 13.18 -19.12
C VAL A 261 30.00 12.60 -20.49
N SER A 262 31.06 13.08 -21.12
CA SER A 262 31.45 12.68 -22.47
C SER A 262 32.22 11.36 -22.49
N SER A 263 33.16 11.15 -21.55
CA SER A 263 33.99 9.93 -21.50
C SER A 263 33.52 8.89 -20.48
N GLY A 264 32.70 9.28 -19.50
CA GLY A 264 32.34 8.44 -18.36
C GLY A 264 33.44 8.27 -17.31
N GLU A 265 34.60 8.89 -17.52
CA GLU A 265 35.77 8.76 -16.63
C GLU A 265 35.61 9.60 -15.36
N PRO A 266 36.20 9.14 -14.23
CA PRO A 266 36.22 9.92 -13.00
C PRO A 266 37.04 11.20 -13.14
N VAL A 267 36.62 12.25 -12.43
CA VAL A 267 37.27 13.58 -12.48
C VAL A 267 37.81 13.97 -11.11
N MET A 268 39.13 14.07 -11.02
CA MET A 268 39.86 14.57 -9.86
C MET A 268 39.80 16.11 -9.76
N GLY A 269 39.87 16.64 -8.54
CA GLY A 269 40.10 18.06 -8.30
C GLY A 269 38.85 18.93 -8.27
N ALA A 270 37.66 18.35 -8.42
CA ALA A 270 36.41 19.08 -8.23
C ALA A 270 36.25 19.43 -6.75
N GLU A 271 35.72 20.61 -6.45
CA GLU A 271 35.44 21.03 -5.07
C GLU A 271 33.97 20.72 -4.75
N ILE A 272 33.72 19.87 -3.76
CA ILE A 272 32.39 19.50 -3.28
C ILE A 272 32.14 20.20 -1.95
N ILE A 273 30.98 20.83 -1.83
CA ILE A 273 30.57 21.62 -0.68
C ILE A 273 29.26 21.04 -0.13
N LEU A 274 29.24 20.76 1.16
CA LEU A 274 28.05 20.51 1.96
C LEU A 274 27.69 21.82 2.65
N ASP A 275 26.48 22.34 2.46
CA ASP A 275 26.13 23.70 2.92
C ASP A 275 25.94 23.76 4.44
N GLU A 276 25.20 22.80 5.00
CA GLU A 276 24.87 22.74 6.42
C GLU A 276 25.03 21.31 6.97
N PRO A 277 25.98 21.06 7.90
CA PRO A 277 27.05 21.96 8.33
C PRO A 277 28.03 22.22 7.19
N TYR A 278 28.57 23.45 7.12
CA TYR A 278 29.52 23.82 6.08
C TYR A 278 30.76 22.92 6.11
N LYS A 279 30.91 22.07 5.09
CA LYS A 279 32.06 21.18 4.91
C LYS A 279 32.49 21.20 3.45
N ARG A 280 33.79 21.05 3.23
CA ARG A 280 34.38 20.99 1.89
C ARG A 280 35.28 19.78 1.72
N ARG A 281 35.25 19.20 0.52
CA ARG A 281 36.14 18.13 0.06
C ARG A 281 36.56 18.39 -1.39
N ILE A 282 37.69 17.80 -1.78
CA ILE A 282 38.15 17.77 -3.16
C ILE A 282 38.02 16.32 -3.65
N SER A 283 37.53 16.10 -4.87
CA SER A 283 37.47 14.76 -5.44
C SER A 283 38.87 14.18 -5.65
N ASP A 284 39.07 12.92 -5.24
CA ASP A 284 40.35 12.23 -5.35
C ASP A 284 40.68 11.77 -6.79
N GLU A 285 41.79 11.05 -6.96
CA GLU A 285 42.24 10.51 -8.26
C GLU A 285 41.20 9.61 -8.95
N ASN A 286 40.29 9.02 -8.18
CA ASN A 286 39.18 8.20 -8.67
C ASN A 286 37.86 8.99 -8.74
N GLY A 287 37.94 10.32 -8.61
CA GLY A 287 36.81 11.24 -8.63
C GLY A 287 35.91 11.12 -7.40
N LYS A 288 36.31 10.44 -6.33
CA LYS A 288 35.46 10.13 -5.16
C LYS A 288 35.52 11.21 -4.10
N PHE A 289 34.43 11.34 -3.33
CA PHE A 289 34.35 12.19 -2.15
C PHE A 289 33.45 11.56 -1.07
N ALA A 290 33.62 11.97 0.19
CA ALA A 290 32.75 11.58 1.29
C ALA A 290 32.70 12.63 2.42
N PHE A 291 31.51 12.82 2.99
CA PHE A 291 31.21 13.61 4.17
C PHE A 291 30.63 12.73 5.26
N GLN A 292 30.98 13.01 6.51
CA GLN A 292 30.29 12.46 7.67
C GLN A 292 29.27 13.46 8.19
N VAL A 293 28.08 12.99 8.51
CA VAL A 293 26.98 13.77 9.10
C VAL A 293 26.35 12.95 10.23
N ASP A 294 26.00 13.61 11.33
CA ASP A 294 25.55 12.97 12.56
C ASP A 294 24.13 13.40 12.98
N GLN A 295 23.53 14.35 12.26
CA GLN A 295 22.19 14.87 12.51
C GLN A 295 21.22 14.47 11.39
N PRO A 296 19.95 14.20 11.71
CA PRO A 296 18.91 14.08 10.70
C PRO A 296 18.64 15.46 10.07
N GLY A 297 18.18 15.48 8.82
CA GLY A 297 17.86 16.72 8.12
C GLY A 297 17.97 16.61 6.61
N ASN A 298 17.74 17.75 5.96
CA ASN A 298 17.90 17.91 4.52
C ASN A 298 19.29 18.47 4.24
N TYR A 299 20.06 17.73 3.45
CA TYR A 299 21.42 18.12 3.11
C TYR A 299 21.49 18.56 1.65
N HIS A 300 22.03 19.77 1.46
CA HIS A 300 22.33 20.31 0.14
C HIS A 300 23.82 20.16 -0.13
N ILE A 301 24.13 19.55 -1.27
CA ILE A 301 25.51 19.38 -1.74
C ILE A 301 25.64 20.04 -3.10
N THR A 302 26.67 20.87 -3.23
CA THR A 302 27.03 21.56 -4.46
C THR A 302 28.44 21.16 -4.89
N MET A 303 28.74 21.35 -6.16
CA MET A 303 30.04 21.01 -6.74
C MET A 303 30.50 22.12 -7.69
N ASN A 304 31.73 22.58 -7.44
CA ASN A 304 32.47 23.48 -8.30
C ASN A 304 33.43 22.66 -9.17
N PRO A 305 33.33 22.77 -10.51
CA PRO A 305 34.14 21.98 -11.41
C PRO A 305 35.62 22.39 -11.34
N PRO A 306 36.56 21.45 -11.57
CA PRO A 306 37.98 21.76 -11.67
C PRO A 306 38.30 22.57 -12.95
N PRO A 307 39.49 23.17 -13.05
CA PRO A 307 39.93 23.87 -14.26
C PRO A 307 39.79 23.01 -15.52
N GLY A 308 39.29 23.61 -16.60
CA GLY A 308 39.05 22.90 -17.86
C GLY A 308 37.75 22.10 -17.90
N TYR A 309 36.89 22.23 -16.88
CA TYR A 309 35.56 21.65 -16.86
C TYR A 309 34.50 22.70 -16.51
N ARG A 310 33.27 22.45 -16.93
CA ARG A 310 32.06 23.22 -16.62
C ARG A 310 31.03 22.33 -15.97
N HIS A 311 30.24 22.94 -15.09
CA HIS A 311 29.16 22.27 -14.39
C HIS A 311 28.09 21.76 -15.38
N PHE A 312 27.58 20.54 -15.16
CA PHE A 312 26.47 19.99 -15.94
C PHE A 312 25.30 19.65 -15.01
N ASN A 313 24.21 20.41 -15.12
CA ASN A 313 23.03 20.27 -14.26
C ASN A 313 22.22 19.02 -14.61
N ILE A 314 22.26 18.00 -13.75
CA ILE A 314 21.33 16.86 -13.76
C ILE A 314 20.58 16.86 -12.42
N ALA A 315 19.85 17.94 -12.14
CA ALA A 315 19.20 18.21 -10.85
C ALA A 315 20.16 18.26 -9.64
N VAL A 316 19.83 19.08 -8.64
CA VAL A 316 20.55 19.11 -7.35
C VAL A 316 19.75 18.20 -6.41
N PRO A 317 20.20 16.97 -6.12
CA PRO A 317 19.46 16.11 -5.21
C PRO A 317 19.58 16.66 -3.79
N GLU A 318 18.46 17.12 -3.22
CA GLU A 318 18.33 17.28 -1.78
C GLU A 318 18.38 15.88 -1.14
N ILE A 319 19.30 15.67 -0.19
CA ILE A 319 19.47 14.38 0.46
C ILE A 319 18.74 14.44 1.80
N LEU A 320 17.57 13.82 1.85
CA LEU A 320 16.81 13.66 3.09
C LEU A 320 17.40 12.52 3.92
N ILE A 321 17.95 12.86 5.08
CA ILE A 321 18.46 11.90 6.07
C ILE A 321 17.48 11.87 7.24
N LYS A 322 16.66 10.81 7.30
CA LYS A 322 15.68 10.61 8.37
C LYS A 322 16.33 10.31 9.74
N TYR A 323 17.47 9.63 9.73
CA TYR A 323 18.20 9.22 10.92
C TYR A 323 19.65 9.68 10.80
N GLY A 324 20.13 10.47 11.77
CA GLY A 324 21.42 11.13 11.68
C GLY A 324 22.64 10.20 11.63
N ARG A 325 22.49 8.91 11.94
CA ARG A 325 23.60 7.97 12.10
C ARG A 325 23.34 6.64 11.41
N GLY A 326 24.44 6.01 10.98
CA GLY A 326 24.46 4.68 10.37
C GLY A 326 24.06 4.61 8.89
N GLY A 327 23.60 5.70 8.28
CA GLY A 327 23.17 5.72 6.88
C GLY A 327 24.30 5.95 5.88
N TRP A 328 24.09 5.50 4.64
CA TRP A 328 24.98 5.75 3.50
C TRP A 328 24.17 6.33 2.34
N PHE A 329 24.51 7.55 1.92
CA PHE A 329 23.73 8.30 0.94
C PHE A 329 24.63 8.66 -0.25
N LYS A 330 24.27 8.16 -1.44
CA LYS A 330 25.04 8.37 -2.66
C LYS A 330 24.56 9.62 -3.41
N SER A 331 25.49 10.48 -3.80
CA SER A 331 25.22 11.65 -4.65
C SER A 331 26.36 11.84 -5.66
N ASN A 332 26.07 11.62 -6.94
CA ASN A 332 27.08 11.76 -8.00
C ASN A 332 26.96 13.11 -8.68
N PHE A 333 28.10 13.63 -9.13
CA PHE A 333 28.16 14.86 -9.91
C PHE A 333 28.69 14.58 -11.31
N TYR A 334 28.34 15.47 -12.22
CA TYR A 334 28.67 15.34 -13.63
C TYR A 334 29.21 16.67 -14.14
N VAL A 335 30.29 16.60 -14.91
CA VAL A 335 30.96 17.75 -15.52
C VAL A 335 31.15 17.51 -17.01
N ARG A 336 31.31 18.60 -17.77
CA ARG A 336 31.71 18.57 -19.17
C ARG A 336 33.00 19.35 -19.36
N PRO A 337 33.93 18.89 -20.21
CA PRO A 337 35.11 19.69 -20.58
C PRO A 337 34.71 21.00 -21.26
#